data_AF-A0A962LHL1-F1
#
_entry.id   AF-A0A962LHL1-F1
#
_cell.length_a   1.000
_cell.length_b   1.000
_cell.length_c   1.000
_cell.angle_alpha   90.00
_cell.angle_beta   90.00
_cell.angle_gamma   90.00
#
_symmetry.space_group_name_H-M   'P 1'
#
loop_
_entity.id
_entity.type
_entity.pdbx_description
1 polymer ?
#
loop_
_entity_poly.entity_id
_entity_poly.type
_entity_poly.pdbx_seq_one_letter_code
_entity_poly.pdbx_strand_id
1 'polypeptide(L)'
;DYENTNTRSFSVGDARVMLEVIERCRYTTIFHLLQHHAHDRWLGRLRVEVRAYHDAGMLEVGMFQSHRKIAVRYRYPNERMYQQDEKSQQNRFLADWFEHCLQNGRTCPDAAHANGLF
;
A
#
# COMPACT_ATOMS: atom_id res chain seq x y z
N ASP A 1 -17.31 1.03 13.70
CA ASP A 1 -15.89 0.71 13.99
C ASP A 1 -14.87 1.19 12.95
N TYR A 2 -14.92 2.47 12.55
CA TYR A 2 -13.82 3.11 11.79
C TYR A 2 -12.66 3.52 12.70
N GLU A 3 -12.92 3.66 14.01
CA GLU A 3 -11.95 4.15 15.01
C GLU A 3 -11.17 3.06 15.76
N ASN A 4 -11.62 1.79 15.75
CA ASN A 4 -11.07 0.78 16.66
C ASN A 4 -9.97 -0.12 16.09
N THR A 5 -9.66 -0.04 14.79
CA THR A 5 -8.62 -0.89 14.22
C THR A 5 -7.88 -0.12 13.14
N ASN A 6 -6.61 0.17 13.40
CA ASN A 6 -5.72 0.86 12.47
C ASN A 6 -5.25 -0.04 11.33
N THR A 7 -5.51 -1.34 11.42
CA THR A 7 -5.07 -2.32 10.44
C THR A 7 -6.26 -2.97 9.72
N ARG A 8 -6.12 -3.21 8.43
CA ARG A 8 -7.03 -4.07 7.64
C ARG A 8 -6.20 -5.02 6.81
N SER A 9 -6.65 -6.27 6.68
CA SER A 9 -5.99 -7.24 5.83
C SER A 9 -6.95 -7.95 4.90
N PHE A 10 -6.48 -8.23 3.69
CA PHE A 10 -7.23 -8.96 2.66
C PHE A 10 -6.25 -9.77 1.81
N SER A 11 -6.78 -10.68 1.00
CA SER A 11 -5.99 -11.51 0.10
C SER A 11 -6.27 -11.13 -1.35
N VAL A 12 -5.24 -11.18 -2.19
CA VAL A 12 -5.34 -10.98 -3.65
C VAL A 12 -4.54 -12.09 -4.32
N GLY A 13 -5.23 -13.06 -4.92
CA GLY A 13 -4.61 -14.34 -5.28
C GLY A 13 -3.94 -14.99 -4.06
N ASP A 14 -2.66 -15.36 -4.20
CA ASP A 14 -1.84 -15.94 -3.13
C ASP A 14 -1.09 -14.89 -2.28
N ALA A 15 -1.34 -13.60 -2.52
CA ALA A 15 -0.73 -12.52 -1.76
C ALA A 15 -1.64 -12.08 -0.60
N ARG A 16 -1.06 -11.89 0.58
CA ARG A 16 -1.71 -11.21 1.70
C ARG A 16 -1.32 -9.75 1.68
N VAL A 17 -2.32 -8.88 1.71
CA VAL A 17 -2.19 -7.44 1.78
C VAL A 17 -2.62 -6.95 3.16
N MET A 18 -1.85 -6.03 3.71
CA MET A 18 -2.15 -5.33 4.95
C MET A 18 -2.07 -3.82 4.71
N LEU A 19 -3.10 -3.12 5.16
CA LEU A 19 -3.14 -1.66 5.24
C LEU A 19 -3.07 -1.27 6.71
N GLU A 20 -2.13 -0.39 7.07
CA GLU A 20 -1.92 0.09 8.42
C GLU A 20 -1.97 1.61 8.44
N VAL A 21 -2.97 2.20 9.09
CA VAL A 21 -3.09 3.64 9.25
C VAL A 21 -2.08 4.13 10.28
N ILE A 22 -1.17 4.99 9.83
CA ILE A 22 -0.11 5.59 10.64
C ILE A 22 -0.55 6.92 11.22
N GLU A 23 -1.28 7.72 10.43
CA GLU A 23 -1.72 9.04 10.84
C GLU A 23 -3.07 9.41 10.21
N ARG A 24 -3.91 10.12 10.97
CA ARG A 24 -5.14 10.72 10.47
C ARG A 24 -5.15 12.20 10.82
N CYS A 25 -5.09 13.03 9.80
CA CYS A 25 -5.37 14.46 9.87
C CYS A 25 -6.80 14.73 9.38
N ARG A 26 -7.28 15.97 9.55
CA ARG A 26 -8.66 16.37 9.20
C ARG A 26 -9.08 16.00 7.77
N TYR A 27 -8.19 16.13 6.79
CA TYR A 27 -8.46 15.88 5.37
C TYR A 27 -7.46 14.91 4.73
N THR A 28 -6.63 14.27 5.54
CA THR A 28 -5.57 13.39 5.04
C THR A 28 -5.41 12.16 5.91
N THR A 29 -5.31 10.98 5.31
CA THR A 29 -4.96 9.75 6.02
C THR A 29 -3.68 9.19 5.44
N ILE A 30 -2.70 8.95 6.31
CA ILE A 30 -1.43 8.34 5.94
C ILE A 30 -1.46 6.88 6.38
N PHE A 31 -1.20 5.97 5.45
CA PHE A 31 -1.18 4.55 5.74
C PHE A 31 -0.04 3.83 5.01
N HIS A 32 0.41 2.73 5.60
CA HIS A 32 1.34 1.81 4.97
C HIS A 32 0.57 0.66 4.32
N LEU A 33 0.96 0.35 3.08
CA LEU A 33 0.51 -0.80 2.31
C LEU A 33 1.65 -1.80 2.29
N LEU A 34 1.37 -3.00 2.78
CA LEU A 34 2.31 -4.11 2.86
C LEU A 34 1.73 -5.30 2.11
N GLN A 35 2.45 -5.83 1.14
CA GLN A 35 2.07 -7.07 0.45
C GLN A 35 3.15 -8.13 0.67
N HIS A 36 2.71 -9.31 1.11
CA HIS A 36 3.53 -10.51 1.25
C HIS A 36 2.95 -11.62 0.36
N HIS A 37 3.78 -12.28 -0.44
CA HIS A 37 3.40 -13.49 -1.17
C HIS A 37 3.52 -14.71 -0.27
N ALA A 38 2.50 -15.59 -0.26
CA ALA A 38 2.51 -16.78 0.59
C ALA A 38 3.58 -17.81 0.19
N HIS A 39 3.93 -17.88 -1.10
CA HIS A 39 4.71 -18.99 -1.64
C HIS A 39 6.19 -18.69 -1.92
N ASP A 40 6.65 -17.44 -1.82
CA ASP A 40 8.04 -17.12 -2.16
C ASP A 40 8.71 -16.22 -1.14
N ARG A 41 9.65 -16.80 -0.39
CA ARG A 41 10.55 -16.08 0.53
C ARG A 41 11.44 -15.06 -0.19
N TRP A 42 11.53 -15.15 -1.53
CA TRP A 42 12.36 -14.31 -2.40
C TRP A 42 11.57 -13.34 -3.29
N LEU A 43 10.26 -13.55 -3.47
CA LEU A 43 9.45 -12.71 -4.34
C LEU A 43 8.84 -11.55 -3.54
N GLY A 44 9.44 -10.37 -3.69
CA GLY A 44 8.69 -9.12 -3.73
C GLY A 44 7.88 -8.76 -2.49
N ARG A 45 8.53 -8.34 -1.38
CA ARG A 45 7.82 -7.51 -0.41
C ARG A 45 7.62 -6.12 -1.01
N LEU A 46 6.37 -5.72 -1.19
CA LEU A 46 5.97 -4.35 -1.53
C LEU A 46 5.65 -3.62 -0.22
N ARG A 47 6.29 -2.46 -0.03
CA ARG A 47 5.98 -1.52 1.04
C ARG A 47 5.78 -0.14 0.44
N VAL A 48 4.59 0.41 0.57
CA VAL A 48 4.25 1.75 0.07
C VAL A 48 3.68 2.57 1.22
N GLU A 49 4.15 3.79 1.38
CA GLU A 49 3.45 4.80 2.18
C GLU A 49 2.54 5.58 1.25
N VAL A 50 1.27 5.69 1.62
CA VAL A 50 0.23 6.33 0.82
C VAL A 50 -0.41 7.43 1.65
N ARG A 51 -0.63 8.59 1.03
CA ARG A 51 -1.46 9.67 1.58
C ARG A 51 -2.77 9.72 0.81
N ALA A 52 -3.88 9.52 1.52
CA ALA A 52 -5.22 9.72 0.99
C ALA A 52 -5.70 11.13 1.33
N TYR A 53 -5.91 11.95 0.30
CA TYR A 53 -6.50 13.29 0.37
C TYR A 53 -8.01 13.15 0.17
N HIS A 54 -8.77 13.43 1.23
CA HIS A 54 -10.22 13.20 1.25
C HIS A 54 -11.01 14.30 0.55
N ASP A 55 -10.45 15.51 0.50
CA ASP A 55 -11.01 16.68 -0.18
C ASP A 55 -10.88 16.61 -1.70
N ALA A 56 -9.75 16.10 -2.19
CA ALA A 56 -9.47 15.92 -3.61
C ALA A 56 -9.83 14.53 -4.15
N GLY A 57 -10.22 13.59 -3.28
CA GLY A 57 -10.47 12.19 -3.67
C GLY A 57 -9.23 11.52 -4.30
N MET A 58 -8.03 11.87 -3.80
CA MET A 58 -6.76 11.53 -4.43
C MET A 58 -5.86 10.71 -3.51
N LEU A 59 -5.05 9.82 -4.09
CA LEU A 59 -3.96 9.14 -3.40
C LEU A 59 -2.61 9.62 -3.92
N GLU A 60 -1.64 9.77 -3.02
CA GLU A 60 -0.25 10.08 -3.35
C GLU A 60 0.69 9.05 -2.73
N VAL A 61 1.66 8.54 -3.51
CA VAL A 61 2.74 7.69 -2.99
C VAL A 61 3.78 8.55 -2.26
N GLY A 62 3.87 8.45 -0.93
CA GLY A 62 4.91 9.13 -0.14
C GLY A 62 6.27 8.44 -0.22
N MET A 63 6.27 7.12 -0.10
CA MET A 63 7.47 6.27 -0.13
C MET A 63 7.14 4.97 -0.87
N PHE A 64 8.05 4.51 -1.72
CA PHE A 64 7.88 3.29 -2.48
C PHE A 64 9.10 2.38 -2.33
N GLN A 65 8.90 1.19 -1.76
CA GLN A 65 9.92 0.15 -1.66
C GLN A 65 9.38 -1.14 -2.26
N SER A 66 10.05 -1.62 -3.29
CA SER A 66 9.80 -2.94 -3.87
C SER A 66 11.12 -3.66 -4.05
N HIS A 67 11.15 -4.96 -3.75
CA HIS A 67 12.33 -5.81 -4.03
C HIS A 67 12.56 -6.02 -5.53
N ARG A 68 11.59 -5.66 -6.38
CA ARG A 68 11.78 -5.56 -7.83
C ARG A 68 12.62 -4.30 -8.08
N LYS A 69 13.91 -4.48 -8.40
CA LYS A 69 14.91 -3.42 -8.61
C LYS A 69 14.32 -2.18 -9.32
N ILE A 70 13.94 -1.17 -8.54
CA ILE A 70 13.80 0.21 -9.00
C ILE A 70 14.98 0.94 -8.37
N ALA A 71 15.89 1.40 -9.23
CA ALA A 71 17.17 1.95 -8.83
C ALA A 71 17.02 3.19 -7.93
N VAL A 72 18.04 3.35 -7.11
CA VAL A 72 18.24 4.35 -6.05
C VAL A 72 17.91 5.79 -6.49
N ARG A 73 17.18 6.50 -5.61
CA ARG A 73 16.88 7.94 -5.61
C ARG A 73 18.01 8.81 -6.17
N TYR A 74 17.69 9.66 -7.16
CA TYR A 74 18.58 10.69 -7.66
C TYR A 74 18.64 11.90 -6.73
N ARG A 75 19.85 12.36 -6.39
CA ARG A 75 20.11 13.63 -5.67
C ARG A 75 19.71 14.81 -6.57
N TYR A 76 19.11 15.82 -5.96
CA TYR A 76 18.89 17.13 -6.60
C TYR A 76 20.21 17.93 -6.66
N PRO A 77 20.46 18.72 -7.72
CA PRO A 77 19.61 19.03 -8.87
C PRO A 77 19.59 17.94 -9.95
N ASN A 78 18.40 17.65 -10.50
CA ASN A 78 18.21 16.70 -11.59
C ASN A 78 17.71 17.43 -12.84
N GLU A 79 18.65 17.83 -13.71
CA GLU A 79 18.40 18.66 -14.91
C GLU A 79 17.44 18.04 -15.94
N ARG A 80 17.17 16.73 -15.84
CA ARG A 80 16.29 16.00 -16.76
C ARG A 80 14.91 15.69 -16.17
N MET A 81 14.56 16.29 -15.04
CA MET A 81 13.25 16.14 -14.36
C MET A 81 12.83 14.70 -14.03
N TYR A 82 13.76 13.73 -13.96
CA TYR A 82 13.39 12.32 -13.75
C TYR A 82 12.60 12.04 -12.46
N GLN A 83 12.69 12.92 -11.45
CA GLN A 83 11.90 12.79 -10.21
C GLN A 83 10.38 12.90 -10.46
N GLN A 84 9.95 13.75 -11.39
CA GLN A 84 8.53 13.90 -11.73
C GLN A 84 8.03 12.64 -12.46
N ASP A 85 8.80 12.14 -13.43
CA ASP A 85 8.47 10.93 -14.17
C ASP A 85 8.41 9.70 -13.26
N GLU A 86 9.34 9.57 -12.32
CA GLU A 86 9.37 8.49 -11.34
C GLU A 86 8.13 8.55 -10.43
N LYS A 87 7.77 9.75 -9.95
CA LYS A 87 6.58 9.93 -9.11
C LYS A 87 5.30 9.59 -9.88
N SER A 88 5.18 10.01 -11.13
CA SER A 88 4.04 9.65 -11.98
C SER A 88 3.97 8.15 -12.25
N GLN A 89 5.11 7.47 -12.42
CA GLN A 89 5.15 6.01 -12.55
C GLN A 89 4.71 5.30 -11.27
N GLN A 90 5.15 5.75 -10.11
CA GLN A 90 4.73 5.20 -8.81
C GLN A 90 3.23 5.37 -8.57
N ASN A 91 2.69 6.57 -8.87
CA ASN A 91 1.26 6.83 -8.74
C ASN A 91 0.42 5.97 -9.70
N ARG A 92 0.86 5.81 -10.96
CA ARG A 92 0.19 4.92 -11.93
C ARG A 92 0.22 3.46 -11.47
N PHE A 93 1.38 2.97 -11.04
CA PHE A 93 1.49 1.62 -10.48
C PHE A 93 0.52 1.41 -9.31
N LEU A 94 0.43 2.38 -8.39
CA LEU A 94 -0.47 2.26 -7.25
C LEU A 94 -1.94 2.23 -7.68
N ALA A 95 -2.32 3.02 -8.69
CA ALA A 95 -3.66 3.00 -9.26
C ALA A 95 -4.01 1.63 -9.86
N ASP A 96 -3.16 1.11 -10.75
CA ASP A 96 -3.34 -0.22 -11.37
C ASP A 96 -3.40 -1.33 -10.31
N TRP A 97 -2.56 -1.22 -9.27
CA TRP A 97 -2.53 -2.18 -8.18
C TRP A 97 -3.82 -2.14 -7.34
N PHE A 98 -4.35 -0.95 -7.03
CA PHE A 98 -5.63 -0.84 -6.32
C PHE A 98 -6.79 -1.34 -7.18
N GLU A 99 -6.80 -1.05 -8.48
CA GLU A 99 -7.81 -1.59 -9.40
C GLU A 99 -7.77 -3.13 -9.42
N HIS A 100 -6.58 -3.72 -9.48
CA HIS A 100 -6.40 -5.16 -9.38
C HIS A 100 -6.93 -5.72 -8.05
N CYS A 101 -6.65 -5.04 -6.93
CA CYS A 101 -7.17 -5.40 -5.61
C CYS A 101 -8.69 -5.31 -5.51
N LEU A 102 -9.31 -4.29 -6.12
CA LEU A 102 -10.77 -4.13 -6.14
C LEU A 102 -11.44 -5.25 -6.93
N GLN A 103 -10.81 -5.72 -8.02
CA GLN A 103 -11.35 -6.77 -8.88
C GLN A 103 -11.13 -8.19 -8.30
N ASN A 104 -10.01 -8.42 -7.61
CA ASN A 104 -9.56 -9.77 -7.22
C ASN A 104 -9.46 -9.98 -5.71
N GLY A 105 -9.70 -8.95 -4.91
CA GLY A 105 -9.59 -8.95 -3.47
C GLY A 105 -10.62 -9.84 -2.79
N ARG A 106 -10.18 -10.58 -1.79
CA ARG A 106 -11.00 -11.46 -0.96
C ARG A 106 -10.81 -11.08 0.50
N THR A 107 -11.89 -11.04 1.26
CA THR A 107 -11.82 -10.84 2.70
C THR A 107 -10.99 -11.95 3.32
N CYS A 108 -9.92 -11.59 4.01
CA CYS A 108 -9.22 -12.55 4.86
C CYS A 108 -10.06 -12.67 6.14
N PRO A 109 -10.57 -13.86 6.50
CA PRO A 109 -11.26 -14.00 7.78
C PRO A 109 -10.30 -13.56 8.89
N ASP A 110 -10.70 -12.54 9.63
CA ASP A 110 -9.94 -12.05 10.77
C ASP A 110 -9.78 -13.22 11.75
N ALA A 111 -8.56 -13.45 12.22
CA ALA A 111 -8.29 -14.47 13.25
C ALA A 111 -8.88 -14.09 14.63
N ALA A 112 -9.80 -13.13 14.69
CA ALA A 112 -10.35 -12.54 15.91
C ALA A 112 -11.60 -13.26 16.46
N HIS A 113 -12.05 -14.38 15.88
CA HIS A 113 -13.18 -15.18 16.40
C HIS A 113 -12.82 -16.62 16.81
N ALA A 114 -11.55 -16.92 17.09
CA ALA A 114 -11.11 -18.25 17.51
C ALA A 114 -10.84 -18.41 19.03
N ASN A 115 -11.40 -17.55 19.89
CA ASN A 115 -11.30 -17.70 21.36
C ASN A 115 -12.66 -17.50 22.04
N GLY A 116 -13.65 -18.28 21.62
CA GLY A 116 -14.94 -18.38 22.30
C GLY A 116 -15.42 -19.81 22.29
N LEU A 117 -14.73 -20.68 23.02
CA LEU A 117 -15.19 -22.01 23.46
C LEU A 117 -14.20 -22.54 24.52
N PHE A 118 -14.61 -22.40 25.79
CA PHE A 118 -14.57 -23.33 26.93
C PHE A 118 -14.58 -22.55 28.25
#